data_AF-C6VYI5-F1
#
_entry.id   AF-C6VYI5-F1
#
_cell.length_a   1.000
_cell.length_b   1.000
_cell.length_c   1.000
_cell.angle_alpha   90.00
_cell.angle_beta   90.00
_cell.angle_gamma   90.00
#
_symmetry.space_group_name_H-M   'P 1'
#
loop_
_entity.id
_entity.type
_entity.pdbx_description
1 polymer ?
#
loop_
_entity_poly.entity_id
_entity_poly.type
_entity_poly.pdbx_seq_one_letter_code
_entity_poly.pdbx_strand_id
1 'polypeptide(L)'
;MTTPQLLAAYRFLEKVAKFNEDTEYDPADEPHIALLQALVKERNQKVIAEDFNKPFLHPMVTIQQWVEELKELVSKELLDRQTDL
;
A
#
# COMPACT_ATOMS: atom_id res chain seq x y z
N MET A 1 -7.41 3.14 10.58
CA MET A 1 -7.70 2.13 9.53
C MET A 1 -8.51 0.98 10.11
N THR A 2 -9.37 0.33 9.32
CA THR A 2 -10.19 -0.83 9.73
C THR A 2 -9.73 -2.12 9.01
N THR A 3 -10.05 -3.30 9.57
CA THR A 3 -9.70 -4.59 8.94
C THR A 3 -10.24 -4.74 7.51
N PRO A 4 -11.49 -4.35 7.19
CA PRO A 4 -11.97 -4.38 5.80
C PRO A 4 -11.15 -3.48 4.85
N GLN A 5 -10.72 -2.31 5.33
CA GLN A 5 -9.89 -1.41 4.52
C GLN A 5 -8.52 -2.00 4.22
N LEU A 6 -7.90 -2.68 5.20
CA LEU A 6 -6.62 -3.36 5.04
C LEU A 6 -6.72 -4.55 4.09
N LEU A 7 -7.80 -5.35 4.18
CA LEU A 7 -8.05 -6.44 3.24
C LEU A 7 -8.27 -5.93 1.81
N ALA A 8 -8.97 -4.81 1.64
CA ALA A 8 -9.14 -4.18 0.34
C ALA A 8 -7.81 -3.69 -0.24
N ALA A 9 -6.98 -3.03 0.57
CA ALA A 9 -5.64 -2.60 0.17
C ALA A 9 -4.73 -3.77 -0.19
N TYR A 10 -4.78 -4.88 0.56
CA TYR A 10 -4.04 -6.09 0.23
C TYR A 10 -4.44 -6.66 -1.14
N ARG A 11 -5.74 -6.75 -1.43
CA ARG A 11 -6.25 -7.20 -2.74
C ARG A 11 -5.85 -6.27 -3.88
N PHE A 12 -5.83 -4.97 -3.62
CA PHE A 12 -5.31 -3.99 -4.57
C PHE A 12 -3.83 -4.24 -4.87
N LEU A 13 -3.00 -4.49 -3.86
CA LEU A 13 -1.59 -4.82 -4.07
C LEU A 13 -1.40 -6.15 -4.82
N GLU A 14 -2.22 -7.17 -4.58
CA GLU A 14 -2.23 -8.42 -5.36
C GLU A 14 -2.55 -8.17 -6.84
N LYS A 15 -3.51 -7.26 -7.12
CA LYS A 15 -3.80 -6.82 -8.50
C LYS A 15 -2.58 -6.14 -9.10
N VAL A 16 -1.98 -5.16 -8.42
CA VAL A 16 -0.79 -4.44 -8.90
C VAL A 16 0.37 -5.40 -9.17
N ALA A 17 0.65 -6.33 -8.26
CA ALA A 17 1.74 -7.30 -8.42
C ALA A 17 1.57 -8.20 -9.66
N LYS A 18 0.31 -8.52 -10.02
CA LYS A 18 0.01 -9.36 -11.18
C LYS A 18 0.23 -8.64 -12.53
N PHE A 19 -0.05 -7.34 -12.58
CA PHE A 19 0.00 -6.56 -13.83
C PHE A 19 1.26 -5.67 -13.92
N ASN A 20 1.98 -5.50 -12.81
CA ASN A 20 3.22 -4.75 -12.64
C ASN A 20 3.20 -3.42 -13.43
N GLU A 21 3.82 -3.36 -14.61
CA GLU A 21 3.95 -2.18 -15.47
C GLU A 21 2.68 -1.80 -16.27
N ASP A 22 1.75 -2.74 -16.50
CA ASP A 22 0.47 -2.50 -17.21
C ASP A 22 -0.65 -2.04 -16.28
N THR A 23 -0.37 -1.82 -14.99
CA THR A 23 -1.37 -1.30 -14.06
C THR A 23 -1.60 0.19 -14.35
N GLU A 24 -2.58 0.49 -15.20
CA GLU A 24 -3.06 1.86 -15.37
C GLU A 24 -3.67 2.37 -14.06
N TYR A 25 -3.32 3.61 -13.69
CA TYR A 25 -3.93 4.27 -12.55
C TYR A 25 -5.41 4.56 -12.82
N ASP A 26 -6.28 4.10 -11.91
CA ASP A 26 -7.68 4.48 -11.86
C ASP A 26 -7.89 5.43 -10.66
N PRO A 27 -8.54 6.60 -10.81
CA PRO A 27 -8.91 7.44 -9.68
C PRO A 27 -9.70 6.72 -8.57
N ALA A 28 -10.35 5.60 -8.88
CA ALA A 28 -10.99 4.73 -7.90
C ALA A 28 -10.00 4.04 -6.93
N ASP A 29 -8.72 3.95 -7.28
CA ASP A 29 -7.66 3.37 -6.45
C ASP A 29 -7.09 4.37 -5.41
N GLU A 30 -7.42 5.67 -5.52
CA GLU A 30 -6.93 6.73 -4.61
C GLU A 30 -7.14 6.43 -3.11
N PRO A 31 -8.29 5.87 -2.67
CA PRO A 31 -8.46 5.48 -1.28
C PRO A 31 -7.47 4.41 -0.81
N HIS A 32 -7.03 3.52 -1.69
CA HIS A 32 -6.04 2.49 -1.39
C HIS A 32 -4.64 3.11 -1.28
N ILE A 33 -4.29 4.02 -2.19
CA ILE A 33 -3.04 4.78 -2.17
C ILE A 33 -2.92 5.57 -0.86
N ALA A 34 -3.94 6.35 -0.51
CA ALA A 34 -3.94 7.15 0.72
C ALA A 34 -3.81 6.29 1.98
N LEU A 35 -4.46 5.11 2.01
CA LEU A 35 -4.33 4.17 3.11
C LEU A 35 -2.90 3.62 3.22
N LEU A 36 -2.29 3.21 2.11
CA LEU A 36 -0.92 2.68 2.10
C LEU A 36 0.08 3.73 2.55
N GLN A 37 -0.07 4.99 2.12
CA GLN A 37 0.76 6.10 2.58
C GLN A 37 0.63 6.33 4.10
N ALA A 38 -0.59 6.26 4.63
CA ALA A 38 -0.82 6.38 6.07
C ALA A 38 -0.15 5.21 6.83
N LEU A 39 -0.35 3.97 6.37
CA LEU A 39 0.23 2.79 6.99
C LEU A 39 1.77 2.81 6.99
N VAL A 40 2.37 3.20 5.87
CA VAL A 40 3.83 3.36 5.73
C VAL A 40 4.38 4.39 6.74
N LYS A 41 3.67 5.50 6.95
CA LYS A 41 4.04 6.51 7.95
C LYS A 41 3.87 6.00 9.37
N GLU A 42 2.73 5.36 9.69
CA GLU A 42 2.44 4.81 11.02
C GLU A 42 3.43 3.74 11.44
N ARG A 43 3.86 2.87 10.51
CA ARG A 43 4.84 1.81 10.76
C ARG A 43 6.30 2.25 10.53
N ASN A 44 6.53 3.55 10.37
CA ASN A 44 7.86 4.17 10.26
C ASN A 44 8.74 3.57 9.14
N GLN A 45 8.12 3.21 8.01
CA GLN A 45 8.79 2.70 6.81
C GLN A 45 9.41 3.86 6.01
N LYS A 46 10.48 4.46 6.55
CA LYS A 46 11.05 5.73 6.08
C LYS A 46 11.40 5.73 4.58
N VAL A 47 12.01 4.67 4.08
CA VAL A 47 12.45 4.57 2.68
C VAL A 47 11.26 4.65 1.73
N ILE A 48 10.21 3.88 2.00
CA ILE A 48 8.98 3.87 1.19
C ILE A 48 8.24 5.21 1.33
N ALA A 49 8.23 5.79 2.54
CA ALA A 49 7.62 7.09 2.80
C ALA A 49 8.30 8.22 2.01
N GLU A 50 9.63 8.21 1.92
CA GLU A 50 10.40 9.14 1.10
C GLU A 50 10.07 9.01 -0.38
N ASP A 51 9.95 7.78 -0.88
CA ASP A 51 9.56 7.54 -2.27
C ASP A 51 8.16 8.07 -2.59
N PHE A 52 7.19 7.91 -1.69
CA PHE A 52 5.86 8.51 -1.83
C PHE A 52 5.86 10.04 -1.84
N ASN A 53 6.89 10.69 -1.27
CA ASN A 53 7.01 12.14 -1.21
C ASN A 53 7.85 12.71 -2.37
N LYS A 54 8.39 11.87 -3.27
CA LYS A 54 9.18 12.34 -4.40
C LYS A 54 8.33 13.24 -5.31
N PRO A 55 8.74 14.50 -5.54
CA PRO A 55 7.99 15.37 -6.44
C PRO A 55 8.01 14.78 -7.85
N PHE A 56 6.88 14.91 -8.56
CA PHE A 56 6.68 14.42 -9.94
C PHE A 56 6.63 12.90 -10.12
N LEU A 57 6.73 12.11 -9.05
CA LEU A 57 6.50 10.67 -9.08
C LEU A 57 5.04 10.38 -8.72
N HIS A 58 4.31 9.70 -9.60
CA HIS A 58 2.96 9.27 -9.25
C HIS A 58 3.03 8.17 -8.16
N PRO A 59 2.22 8.22 -7.09
CA PRO A 59 2.25 7.22 -6.02
C PRO A 59 2.12 5.77 -6.48
N MET A 60 1.42 5.55 -7.61
CA MET A 60 1.32 4.22 -8.22
C MET A 60 2.68 3.63 -8.61
N VAL A 61 3.63 4.46 -9.07
CA VAL A 61 4.98 4.00 -9.40
C VAL A 61 5.70 3.52 -8.14
N THR A 62 5.55 4.24 -7.02
CA THR A 62 6.06 3.80 -5.72
C THR A 62 5.41 2.48 -5.30
N ILE A 63 4.10 2.33 -5.49
CA ILE A 63 3.40 1.10 -5.13
C ILE A 63 3.88 -0.08 -5.97
N GLN A 64 4.06 0.09 -7.28
CA GLN A 64 4.61 -0.94 -8.18
C GLN A 64 6.03 -1.33 -7.76
N GLN A 65 6.88 -0.35 -7.45
CA GLN A 65 8.27 -0.57 -7.03
C GLN A 65 8.37 -1.35 -5.70
N TRP A 66 7.47 -1.08 -4.75
CA TRP A 66 7.52 -1.63 -3.39
C TRP A 66 6.37 -2.60 -3.09
N VAL A 67 5.79 -3.24 -4.13
CA VAL A 67 4.52 -3.96 -4.00
C VAL A 67 4.60 -5.12 -3.00
N GLU A 68 5.72 -5.86 -2.96
CA GLU A 68 5.90 -6.97 -2.05
C GLU A 68 6.12 -6.52 -0.61
N GLU A 69 6.92 -5.46 -0.39
CA GLU A 69 7.12 -4.87 0.93
C GLU A 69 5.82 -4.28 1.50
N LEU A 70 5.01 -3.66 0.64
CA LEU A 70 3.69 -3.15 1.01
C LEU A 70 2.73 -4.29 1.36
N LYS A 71 2.76 -5.42 0.65
CA LYS A 71 1.95 -6.61 0.97
C LYS A 71 2.33 -7.19 2.33
N GLU A 72 3.62 -7.31 2.59
CA GLU A 72 4.11 -7.75 3.90
C GLU A 72 3.67 -6.80 5.01
N LEU A 73 3.76 -5.49 4.79
CA LEU A 73 3.36 -4.48 5.76
C LEU A 73 1.89 -4.58 6.11
N VAL A 74 1.02 -4.68 5.11
CA VAL A 74 -0.43 -4.84 5.30
C VAL A 74 -0.75 -6.18 5.98
N SER A 75 -0.04 -7.25 5.65
CA SER A 75 -0.22 -8.56 6.28
C SER A 75 0.16 -8.55 7.76
N LYS A 76 1.28 -7.91 8.12
CA LYS A 76 1.70 -7.72 9.51
C LYS A 76 0.66 -6.92 10.30
N GLU A 77 0.16 -5.83 9.73
CA GLU A 77 -0.91 -5.02 10.34
C GLU A 77 -2.21 -5.82 10.55
N LEU A 78 -2.58 -6.69 9.61
CA LEU A 78 -3.74 -7.57 9.74
C LEU A 78 -3.56 -8.61 10.85
N LEU A 79 -2.36 -9.18 10.98
CA LEU A 79 -2.03 -10.16 12.03
C LEU A 79 -2.00 -9.53 13.42
N ASP A 80 -1.40 -8.34 13.56
CA ASP A 80 -1.37 -7.60 14.83
C ASP A 80 -2.81 -7.40 15.35
N ARG A 81 -3.73 -7.00 14.47
CA ARG A 81 -5.15 -6.78 14.81
C ARG A 81 -5.94 -8.03 15.15
N GLN A 82 -5.53 -9.19 14.65
CA GLN A 82 -6.12 -10.47 15.05
C GLN A 82 -5.64 -10.91 16.43
N THR A 83 -4.45 -10.48 16.83
CA THR A 83 -3.84 -10.84 18.11
C THR A 83 -4.33 -9.92 19.25
N ASP A 84 -4.85 -8.74 18.91
CA ASP A 84 -5.46 -7.77 19.84
C ASP A 84 -6.96 -8.05 20.16
N LEU A 85 -7.54 -9.13 19.62
CA LEU A 85 -8.92 -9.59 19.85
C LEU A 85 -8.95 -10.79 20.81
#